data_AF-A0A7X1M646-F1
#
_entry.id   AF-A0A7X1M646-F1
#
_cell.length_a   1.000
_cell.length_b   1.000
_cell.length_c   1.000
_cell.angle_alpha   90.00
_cell.angle_beta   90.00
_cell.angle_gamma   90.00
#
_symmetry.space_group_name_H-M   'P 1'
#
loop_
_entity.id
_entity.type
_entity.pdbx_description
1 polymer ?
#
loop_
_entity_poly.entity_id
_entity_poly.type
_entity_poly.pdbx_seq_one_letter_code
_entity_poly.pdbx_strand_id
1 'polypeptide(L)' 'MRFAGEVADRILFMDNGVVVEEGPPDQILRNPTQERTRAFLKKYLAQ' A
#
# COMPACT_ATOMS: atom_id res chain seq x y z
N MET A 1 6.63 8.17 5.45
CA MET A 1 5.97 7.23 6.40
C MET A 1 6.81 5.97 6.58
N ARG A 2 7.50 5.79 7.72
CA ARG A 2 8.31 4.58 8.00
C ARG A 2 7.58 3.51 8.80
N PHE A 3 6.52 3.86 9.52
CA PHE A 3 5.84 2.97 10.47
C PHE A 3 5.28 1.70 9.81
N ALA A 4 4.40 1.82 8.80
CA ALA A 4 3.78 0.64 8.19
C ALA A 4 4.77 -0.30 7.48
N GLY A 5 5.90 0.21 7.00
CA GLY A 5 6.95 -0.61 6.38
C GLY A 5 7.86 -1.31 7.38
N GLU A 6 8.06 -0.73 8.57
CA GLU A 6 9.03 -1.22 9.56
C GLU A 6 8.42 -2.17 10.59
N VAL A 7 7.11 -2.13 10.82
CA VAL A 7 6.45 -2.96 11.85
C VAL A 7 5.34 -3.89 11.36
N ALA A 8 4.85 -3.73 10.13
CA ALA A 8 3.78 -4.59 9.64
C ALA A 8 4.34 -5.83 8.93
N ASP A 9 3.72 -6.99 9.15
CA ASP A 9 4.03 -8.21 8.38
C ASP A 9 3.24 -8.28 7.06
N ARG A 10 2.06 -7.63 7.03
CA ARG A 10 1.16 -7.56 5.87
C ARG A 10 0.46 -6.21 5.81
N ILE A 11 0.22 -5.74 4.60
CA ILE A 11 -0.57 -4.54 4.31
C ILE A 11 -1.75 -4.93 3.43
N LEU A 12 -2.93 -4.42 3.77
CA LEU A 12 -4.14 -4.52 2.97
C LEU A 12 -4.53 -3.13 2.50
N PHE A 13 -4.59 -2.94 1.19
CA PHE A 13 -5.13 -1.77 0.55
C PHE A 13 -6.61 -2.00 0.23
N MET A 14 -7.46 -1.17 0.83
CA MET A 14 -8.91 -1.25 0.66
C MET A 14 -9.45 -0.01 -0.04
N ASP A 15 -10.43 -0.21 -0.91
CA ASP A 15 -11.15 0.84 -1.61
C ASP A 15 -12.61 0.41 -1.81
N ASN A 16 -13.56 1.32 -1.61
CA ASN A 16 -15.00 1.05 -1.68
C ASN A 16 -15.47 -0.17 -0.86
N GLY A 17 -14.83 -0.41 0.30
CA GLY A 17 -15.17 -1.53 1.18
C GLY A 17 -14.66 -2.89 0.72
N VAL A 18 -13.80 -2.95 -0.31
CA VAL A 18 -13.20 -4.18 -0.84
C VAL A 18 -11.69 -4.12 -0.70
N VAL A 19 -11.07 -5.26 -0.41
CA VAL A 19 -9.60 -5.42 -0.46
C VAL A 19 -9.19 -5.47 -1.93
N VAL A 20 -8.52 -4.42 -2.39
CA VAL A 20 -8.05 -4.30 -3.78
C VAL A 20 -6.66 -4.90 -3.94
N GLU A 21 -5.83 -4.79 -2.91
CA GLU A 21 -4.49 -5.38 -2.92
C GLU A 21 -4.07 -5.78 -1.51
N GLU A 22 -3.39 -6.92 -1.39
CA GLU A 22 -2.81 -7.36 -0.12
C GLU A 22 -1.46 -8.01 -0.33
N GLY A 23 -0.55 -7.83 0.62
CA GLY A 23 0.79 -8.42 0.52
C GLY A 23 1.76 -7.90 1.56
N PRO A 24 3.02 -8.35 1.50
CA PRO A 24 4.09 -7.82 2.35
C PRO A 24 4.28 -6.31 2.14
N PRO A 25 4.73 -5.56 3.17
CA PRO A 25 4.90 -4.12 3.06
C PRO A 25 5.79 -3.69 1.90
N ASP A 26 6.89 -4.39 1.65
CA ASP A 26 7.79 -4.06 0.55
C ASP A 26 7.12 -4.20 -0.82
N GLN A 27 6.25 -5.20 -1.00
CA GLN A 27 5.49 -5.36 -2.22
C GLN A 27 4.47 -4.23 -2.38
N ILE A 28 3.67 -3.93 -1.35
CA ILE A 28 2.61 -2.92 -1.48
C ILE A 28 3.19 -1.50 -1.54
N LEU A 29 4.21 -1.17 -0.74
CA LEU A 29 4.74 0.19 -0.63
C LEU A 29 5.77 0.51 -1.71
N ARG A 30 6.60 -0.46 -2.14
CA ARG A 30 7.67 -0.22 -3.12
C ARG A 30 7.30 -0.66 -4.53
N ASN A 31 6.62 -1.80 -4.67
CA ASN A 31 6.25 -2.35 -5.98
C ASN A 31 4.77 -2.76 -6.07
N PRO A 32 3.83 -1.84 -5.80
CA PRO A 32 2.40 -2.11 -5.91
C PRO A 32 2.03 -2.54 -7.33
N THR A 33 1.24 -3.60 -7.43
CA THR A 33 0.78 -4.19 -8.69
C THR A 33 -0.51 -3.54 -9.18
N GLN A 34 -1.35 -3.05 -8.28
CA GLN A 34 -2.61 -2.41 -8.67
C GLN A 34 -2.43 -0.91 -8.94
N GLU A 35 -3.05 -0.44 -10.02
CA GLU A 35 -3.01 0.98 -10.40
C GLU A 35 -3.66 1.89 -9.34
N ARG A 36 -4.73 1.41 -8.70
CA ARG A 36 -5.44 2.10 -7.62
C ARG A 36 -4.51 2.37 -6.42
N THR A 37 -3.78 1.33 -6.00
CA THR A 37 -2.78 1.40 -4.92
C THR A 37 -1.65 2.37 -5.30
N ARG A 38 -1.11 2.27 -6.53
CA ARG A 38 -0.09 3.20 -7.06
C ARG A 38 -0.54 4.66 -7.01
N ALA A 39 -1.76 4.94 -7.44
CA ALA A 39 -2.33 6.29 -7.44
C ALA A 39 -2.49 6.83 -6.02
N PHE A 40 -2.97 5.99 -5.09
CA PHE A 40 -3.08 6.35 -3.68
C PHE A 40 -1.72 6.65 -3.06
N LEU A 41 -0.76 5.74 -3.20
CA LEU A 41 0.59 5.90 -2.66
C LEU A 41 1.27 7.15 -3.22
N LYS A 42 1.17 7.42 -4.53
CA LYS A 42 1.70 8.66 -5.12
C LYS A 42 1.09 9.93 -4.53
N LYS A 43 -0.21 9.92 -4.24
CA LYS A 43 -0.94 11.08 -3.72
C LYS A 43 -0.64 11.36 -2.24
N TYR A 44 -0.34 10.33 -1.45
CA TYR A 44 -0.25 10.45 0.01
C TYR A 44 1.12 10.12 0.62
N LEU A 45 2.03 9.45 -0.09
CA LEU A 45 3.40 9.16 0.38
C LEU A 45 4.48 10.10 -0.17
N ALA A 46 4.16 10.95 -1.15
CA ALA A 46 5.12 11.89 -1.76
C ALA A 46 5.27 13.22 -0.98
N GLN A 47 4.90 13.26 0.30
CA GLN A 47 5.12 14.39 1.22
C GLN A 47 6.09 14.00 2.34
#